data_AF-A0A2E1ZSI8-F1
#
_entry.id   AF-A0A2E1ZSI8-F1
#
_cell.length_a   1.000
_cell.length_b   1.000
_cell.length_c   1.000
_cell.angle_alpha   90.00
_cell.angle_beta   90.00
_cell.angle_gamma   90.00
#
_symmetry.space_group_name_H-M   'P 1'
#
loop_
_entity.id
_entity.type
_entity.pdbx_description
1 polymer ?
#
loop_
_entity_poly.entity_id
_entity_poly.type
_entity_poly.pdbx_seq_one_letter_code
_entity_poly.pdbx_strand_id
1 'polypeptide(L)'
;HLMMSNPENYIDDFVDAGADTLIIHTEASDNIDRDLNAIKKRGVKCGLAIKPSTDEIVLKKYVDILDYVLVMSVEPGFGGQKFIHSTLDKMRNIVEMRENREILIGVDGGVNVSTISSVYDTCIDIVVVGSGLYKAEDIEERYNQLLNV
;
A
#
# COMPACT_ATOMS: atom_id res chain seq x y z
N HIS A 1 -1.60 -7.27 3.30
CA HIS A 1 -0.39 -6.96 2.50
C HIS A 1 0.57 -8.13 2.58
N LEU A 2 0.79 -8.82 1.46
CA LEU A 2 1.52 -10.09 1.39
C LEU A 2 2.92 -9.84 0.81
N MET A 3 3.93 -9.86 1.67
CA MET A 3 5.35 -9.73 1.31
C MET A 3 6.01 -11.11 1.22
N MET A 4 5.57 -11.93 0.27
CA MET A 4 6.04 -13.30 0.08
C MET A 4 6.06 -13.70 -1.40
N SER A 5 6.85 -14.71 -1.74
CA SER A 5 6.85 -15.33 -3.06
C SER A 5 5.65 -16.27 -3.22
N ASN A 6 5.13 -16.36 -4.45
CA ASN A 6 3.98 -17.19 -4.80
C ASN A 6 2.74 -16.90 -3.92
N PRO A 7 2.27 -15.63 -3.85
CA PRO A 7 1.16 -15.25 -2.99
C PRO A 7 -0.15 -16.00 -3.33
N GLU A 8 -0.29 -16.51 -4.55
CA GLU A 8 -1.46 -17.27 -4.99
C GLU A 8 -1.72 -18.52 -4.14
N ASN A 9 -0.67 -19.12 -3.58
CA ASN A 9 -0.77 -20.33 -2.76
C ASN A 9 -1.39 -20.07 -1.38
N TYR A 10 -1.48 -18.80 -0.98
CA TYR A 10 -1.92 -18.40 0.37
C TYR A 10 -3.20 -17.54 0.33
N ILE A 11 -3.75 -17.26 -0.85
CA ILE A 11 -4.97 -16.46 -0.98
C ILE A 11 -6.08 -17.05 -0.11
N ASP A 12 -6.30 -18.36 -0.23
CA ASP A 12 -7.37 -19.04 0.50
C ASP A 12 -7.15 -18.96 2.00
N ASP A 13 -5.93 -19.25 2.47
CA ASP A 13 -5.58 -19.20 3.89
C ASP A 13 -5.86 -17.83 4.52
N PHE A 14 -5.48 -16.74 3.84
CA PHE A 14 -5.70 -15.39 4.37
C PHE A 14 -7.18 -14.97 4.31
N VAL A 15 -7.91 -15.33 3.25
CA VAL A 15 -9.33 -15.01 3.17
C VAL A 15 -10.13 -15.83 4.19
N ASP A 16 -9.82 -17.11 4.35
CA ASP A 16 -10.49 -17.99 5.33
C ASP A 16 -10.18 -17.58 6.78
N ALA A 17 -9.01 -16.96 7.01
CA ALA A 17 -8.69 -16.32 8.28
C ALA A 17 -9.43 -14.98 8.52
N GLY A 18 -10.19 -14.49 7.54
CA GLY A 18 -11.04 -13.29 7.66
C GLY A 18 -10.47 -12.01 7.05
N ALA A 19 -9.43 -12.08 6.23
CA ALA A 19 -8.95 -10.90 5.52
C ALA A 19 -9.98 -10.39 4.51
N ASP A 20 -10.32 -9.09 4.59
CA ASP A 20 -11.25 -8.41 3.68
C ASP A 20 -10.55 -7.77 2.46
N THR A 21 -9.22 -7.61 2.55
CA THR A 21 -8.39 -6.98 1.53
C THR A 21 -7.05 -7.71 1.40
N LEU A 22 -6.71 -8.16 0.20
CA LEU A 22 -5.40 -8.73 -0.11
C LEU A 22 -4.64 -7.83 -1.08
N ILE A 23 -3.40 -7.50 -0.72
CA ILE A 23 -2.49 -6.66 -1.50
C ILE A 23 -1.22 -7.46 -1.75
N ILE A 24 -0.88 -7.72 -3.01
CA ILE A 24 0.31 -8.48 -3.41
C ILE A 24 1.32 -7.57 -4.10
N HIS A 25 2.60 -7.91 -4.05
CA HIS A 25 3.64 -7.15 -4.78
C HIS A 25 3.67 -7.55 -6.25
N THR A 26 3.75 -6.55 -7.14
CA THR A 26 3.95 -6.79 -8.58
C THR A 26 5.20 -7.63 -8.87
N GLU A 27 6.21 -7.50 -8.01
CA GLU A 27 7.53 -8.11 -8.11
C GLU A 27 7.57 -9.56 -7.59
N ALA A 28 6.51 -10.01 -6.93
CA ALA A 28 6.43 -11.33 -6.30
C ALA A 28 5.47 -12.29 -6.99
N SER A 29 4.74 -11.82 -8.01
CA SER A 29 3.75 -12.58 -8.76
C SER A 29 4.30 -12.98 -10.12
N ASP A 30 4.22 -14.26 -10.46
CA ASP A 30 4.56 -14.76 -11.82
C ASP A 30 3.48 -14.41 -12.85
N ASN A 31 2.23 -14.19 -12.42
CA ASN A 31 1.12 -13.81 -13.29
C ASN A 31 0.08 -12.97 -12.54
N ILE A 32 0.23 -11.65 -12.64
CA ILE A 32 -0.60 -10.68 -11.90
C ILE A 32 -2.09 -10.84 -12.26
N ASP A 33 -2.42 -11.05 -13.53
CA ASP A 33 -3.82 -11.19 -13.96
C ASP A 33 -4.48 -12.41 -13.31
N ARG A 34 -3.77 -13.54 -13.22
CA ARG A 34 -4.26 -14.75 -12.57
C ARG A 34 -4.51 -14.52 -11.08
N ASP A 35 -3.55 -13.89 -10.41
CA ASP A 35 -3.57 -13.73 -8.96
C ASP A 35 -4.66 -12.73 -8.53
N LEU A 36 -4.80 -11.61 -9.23
CA LEU A 36 -5.89 -10.64 -8.97
C LEU A 36 -7.27 -11.25 -9.22
N ASN A 37 -7.43 -12.06 -10.28
CA ASN A 37 -8.68 -12.77 -10.54
C ASN A 37 -9.00 -13.81 -9.46
N ALA A 38 -7.98 -14.51 -8.93
CA ALA A 38 -8.16 -15.46 -7.84
C ALA A 38 -8.65 -14.75 -6.56
N ILE A 39 -8.05 -13.61 -6.21
CA ILE A 39 -8.49 -12.78 -5.07
C ILE A 39 -9.94 -12.31 -5.27
N LYS A 40 -10.28 -11.76 -6.45
CA LYS A 40 -11.66 -11.30 -6.72
C LYS A 40 -12.71 -12.40 -6.67
N LYS A 41 -12.38 -13.62 -7.12
CA LYS A 41 -13.29 -14.78 -7.04
C LYS A 41 -13.65 -15.15 -5.60
N ARG A 42 -12.78 -14.84 -4.64
CA ARG A 42 -13.04 -15.01 -3.21
C ARG A 42 -13.93 -13.91 -2.61
N GLY A 43 -14.26 -12.87 -3.38
CA GLY A 43 -15.18 -11.80 -2.97
C GLY A 43 -14.56 -10.75 -2.05
N VAL A 44 -13.23 -10.68 -1.98
CA VAL A 44 -12.49 -9.69 -1.18
C VAL A 44 -11.84 -8.63 -2.06
N LYS A 45 -11.47 -7.49 -1.47
CA LYS A 45 -10.77 -6.42 -2.20
C LYS A 45 -9.39 -6.89 -2.63
N CYS A 46 -9.01 -6.57 -3.87
CA CYS A 46 -7.70 -6.90 -4.42
C CYS A 46 -6.86 -5.64 -4.64
N GLY A 47 -5.57 -5.74 -4.36
CA GLY A 47 -4.66 -4.64 -4.55
C GLY A 47 -3.25 -5.04 -4.97
N LEU A 48 -2.54 -4.05 -5.50
CA LEU A 48 -1.13 -4.17 -5.88
C LEU A 48 -0.28 -3.24 -5.03
N ALA A 49 0.80 -3.79 -4.50
CA ALA A 49 1.90 -3.04 -3.93
C ALA A 49 3.04 -2.92 -4.94
N ILE A 50 3.75 -1.79 -4.90
CA ILE A 50 4.97 -1.57 -5.67
C ILE A 50 6.09 -1.09 -4.75
N LYS A 51 7.30 -1.61 -4.96
CA LYS A 51 8.52 -1.16 -4.29
C LYS A 51 8.86 0.29 -4.67
N PRO A 52 9.72 0.97 -3.88
CA PRO A 52 10.17 2.31 -4.22
C PRO A 52 10.79 2.42 -5.63
N SER A 53 11.52 1.38 -6.05
CA SER A 53 12.22 1.33 -7.34
C SER A 53 11.35 0.89 -8.52
N THR A 54 10.15 0.37 -8.27
CA THR A 54 9.25 -0.10 -9.32
C THR A 54 8.44 1.06 -9.87
N ASP A 55 8.56 1.31 -11.17
CA ASP A 55 7.83 2.37 -11.87
C ASP A 55 6.31 2.15 -11.76
N GLU A 56 5.56 3.19 -11.36
CA GLU A 56 4.12 3.13 -11.22
C GLU A 56 3.38 2.86 -12.53
N ILE A 57 4.02 3.08 -13.69
CA ILE A 57 3.44 2.81 -15.00
C ILE A 57 2.94 1.38 -15.14
N VAL A 58 3.53 0.42 -14.42
CA VAL A 58 3.12 -0.99 -14.44
C VAL A 58 1.68 -1.18 -13.97
N LEU A 59 1.17 -0.25 -13.15
CA LEU A 59 -0.20 -0.29 -12.64
C LEU A 59 -1.25 0.04 -13.70
N LYS A 60 -0.89 0.77 -14.77
CA LYS A 60 -1.85 1.21 -15.81
C LYS A 60 -2.64 0.07 -16.43
N LYS A 61 -2.05 -1.12 -16.54
CA LYS A 61 -2.72 -2.30 -17.09
C LYS A 61 -3.83 -2.83 -16.16
N TYR A 62 -3.76 -2.55 -14.87
CA TYR A 62 -4.58 -3.18 -13.84
C TYR A 62 -5.58 -2.21 -13.18
N VAL A 63 -5.52 -0.90 -13.46
CA VAL A 63 -6.36 0.10 -12.76
C VAL A 63 -7.85 -0.21 -12.78
N ASP A 64 -8.37 -0.84 -13.84
CA ASP A 64 -9.81 -1.16 -13.94
C ASP A 64 -10.24 -2.35 -13.06
N ILE A 65 -9.29 -3.11 -12.52
CA ILE A 65 -9.56 -4.24 -11.62
C ILE A 65 -9.10 -3.99 -10.19
N LEU A 66 -8.21 -3.03 -9.92
CA LEU A 66 -7.72 -2.81 -8.56
C LEU A 66 -8.77 -2.13 -7.69
N ASP A 67 -8.85 -2.58 -6.44
CA ASP A 67 -9.60 -1.90 -5.37
C ASP A 67 -8.63 -1.11 -4.46
N TYR A 68 -7.34 -1.46 -4.49
CA TYR A 68 -6.29 -0.83 -3.66
C TYR A 68 -4.93 -0.77 -4.39
N VAL A 69 -4.21 0.35 -4.30
CA VAL A 69 -2.79 0.49 -4.65
C VAL A 69 -1.98 0.87 -3.41
N LEU A 70 -0.90 0.14 -3.13
CA LEU A 70 0.00 0.41 -2.01
C LEU A 70 1.40 0.80 -2.48
N VAL A 71 1.81 2.03 -2.21
CA VAL A 71 3.16 2.51 -2.49
C VAL A 71 4.05 2.20 -1.29
N MET A 72 5.10 1.42 -1.49
CA MET A 72 6.12 1.27 -0.47
C MET A 72 7.04 2.49 -0.46
N SER A 73 7.17 3.16 0.69
CA SER A 73 8.09 4.30 0.91
C SER A 73 9.38 3.92 1.63
N VAL A 74 9.61 2.61 1.79
CA VAL A 74 10.85 1.96 2.24
C VAL A 74 11.01 0.64 1.49
N GLU A 75 12.17 0.01 1.55
CA GLU A 75 12.30 -1.36 1.02
C GLU A 75 11.49 -2.34 1.89
N PRO A 76 10.69 -3.25 1.30
CA PRO A 76 9.90 -4.21 2.05
C PRO A 76 10.76 -5.10 2.97
N GLY A 77 10.24 -5.41 4.17
CA GLY A 77 10.83 -6.39 5.08
C GLY A 77 10.88 -5.95 6.54
N PHE A 78 11.47 -4.78 6.83
CA PHE A 78 11.69 -4.35 8.22
C PHE A 78 11.02 -3.00 8.55
N GLY A 79 10.46 -2.89 9.76
CA GLY A 79 9.94 -1.63 10.28
C GLY A 79 11.03 -0.67 10.75
N GLY A 80 10.71 0.62 10.86
CA GLY A 80 11.63 1.65 11.37
C GLY A 80 12.66 2.19 10.36
N GLN A 81 12.51 1.84 9.09
CA GLN A 81 13.31 2.39 8.00
C GLN A 81 12.94 3.86 7.71
N LYS A 82 13.85 4.59 7.05
CA LYS A 82 13.67 5.99 6.70
C LYS A 82 12.81 6.14 5.45
N PHE A 83 11.85 7.06 5.50
CA PHE A 83 10.97 7.40 4.39
C PHE A 83 11.76 7.89 3.15
N ILE A 84 11.46 7.28 2.00
CA ILE A 84 12.07 7.60 0.71
C ILE A 84 11.22 8.68 0.02
N HIS A 85 11.69 9.94 0.05
CA HIS A 85 10.92 11.11 -0.39
C HIS A 85 10.55 11.11 -1.88
N SER A 86 11.33 10.45 -2.73
CA SER A 86 10.99 10.32 -4.16
C SER A 86 9.69 9.54 -4.40
N THR A 87 9.20 8.80 -3.41
CA THR A 87 7.90 8.11 -3.52
C THR A 87 6.70 9.06 -3.45
N LEU A 88 6.89 10.32 -3.04
CA LEU A 88 5.82 11.33 -3.06
C LEU A 88 5.36 11.65 -4.49
N ASP A 89 6.29 11.75 -5.44
CA ASP A 89 5.94 12.00 -6.85
C ASP A 89 5.20 10.79 -7.44
N LYS A 90 5.63 9.58 -7.08
CA LYS A 90 4.96 8.33 -7.43
C LYS A 90 3.51 8.29 -6.92
N MET A 91 3.28 8.74 -5.68
CA MET A 91 1.92 8.84 -5.12
C MET A 91 1.04 9.79 -5.93
N ARG A 92 1.54 10.99 -6.27
CA ARG A 92 0.82 11.97 -7.10
C ARG A 92 0.46 11.39 -8.46
N ASN A 93 1.41 10.73 -9.12
CA ASN A 93 1.19 10.10 -10.43
C ASN A 93 0.12 9.00 -10.36
N ILE A 94 0.06 8.25 -9.26
CA ILE A 94 -0.97 7.21 -9.06
C ILE A 94 -2.34 7.84 -8.78
N VAL A 95 -2.39 8.93 -8.02
CA VAL A 95 -3.63 9.69 -7.80
C VAL A 95 -4.20 10.22 -9.12
N GLU A 96 -3.34 10.76 -10.00
CA GLU A 96 -3.75 11.15 -11.35
C GLU A 96 -4.20 9.95 -12.18
N MET A 97 -3.48 8.82 -12.12
CA MET A 97 -3.80 7.60 -12.86
C MET A 97 -5.14 6.97 -12.46
N ARG A 98 -5.55 7.12 -11.20
CA ARG A 98 -6.84 6.61 -10.69
C ARG A 98 -8.03 7.29 -11.38
N GLU A 99 -7.92 8.56 -11.75
CA GLU A 99 -9.02 9.39 -12.26
C GLU A 99 -10.24 9.30 -11.33
N ASN A 100 -11.42 8.92 -11.85
CA ASN A 100 -12.67 8.77 -11.10
C ASN A 100 -12.93 7.34 -10.60
N ARG A 101 -11.93 6.44 -10.67
CA ARG A 101 -12.09 5.05 -10.23
C ARG A 101 -12.07 4.96 -8.71
N GLU A 102 -12.85 4.04 -8.16
CA GLU A 102 -12.92 3.77 -6.72
C GLU A 102 -11.74 2.90 -6.25
N ILE A 103 -10.52 3.43 -6.38
CA ILE A 103 -9.28 2.76 -5.95
C ILE A 103 -8.75 3.49 -4.71
N LEU A 104 -8.53 2.75 -3.62
CA LEU A 104 -7.83 3.29 -2.46
C LEU A 104 -6.33 3.32 -2.75
N ILE A 105 -5.70 4.47 -2.56
CA ILE A 105 -4.26 4.64 -2.70
C ILE A 105 -3.70 4.82 -1.30
N GLY A 106 -2.72 3.99 -0.95
CA GLY A 106 -2.04 4.12 0.32
C GLY A 106 -0.54 4.08 0.22
N VAL A 107 0.10 4.45 1.33
CA VAL A 107 1.54 4.35 1.54
C VAL A 107 1.86 3.48 2.74
N ASP A 108 2.91 2.67 2.64
CA ASP A 108 3.50 1.95 3.77
C ASP A 108 5.02 2.10 3.82
N GLY A 109 5.54 2.50 4.98
CA GLY A 109 6.97 2.56 5.26
C GLY A 109 7.47 3.90 5.79
N GLY A 110 7.92 3.94 7.04
CA GLY A 110 8.68 5.10 7.56
C GLY A 110 7.89 6.39 7.78
N VAL A 111 6.56 6.37 7.65
CA VAL A 111 5.71 7.54 7.90
C VAL A 111 5.69 7.89 9.39
N ASN A 112 5.83 9.18 9.70
CA ASN A 112 5.82 9.74 11.04
C ASN A 112 5.41 11.23 11.01
N VAL A 113 5.42 11.91 12.17
CA VAL A 113 5.00 13.31 12.33
C VAL A 113 5.75 14.30 11.43
N SER A 114 6.99 14.01 11.04
CA SER A 114 7.75 14.89 10.15
C SER A 114 7.47 14.67 8.66
N THR A 115 6.82 13.57 8.29
CA THR A 115 6.59 13.20 6.86
C THR A 115 5.11 13.17 6.50
N ILE A 116 4.21 13.03 7.49
CA ILE A 116 2.77 12.86 7.27
C ILE A 116 2.15 14.02 6.48
N SER A 117 2.60 15.26 6.72
CA SER A 117 2.12 16.43 5.97
C SER A 117 2.47 16.34 4.49
N SER A 118 3.71 15.98 4.14
CA SER A 118 4.11 15.81 2.74
C SER A 118 3.38 14.64 2.06
N VAL A 119 3.04 13.59 2.81
CA VAL A 119 2.21 12.48 2.32
C VAL A 119 0.77 12.96 2.08
N TYR A 120 0.19 13.72 3.01
CA TYR A 120 -1.14 14.29 2.87
C TYR A 120 -1.26 15.18 1.61
N ASP A 121 -0.24 15.98 1.33
CA ASP A 121 -0.16 16.83 0.13
C ASP A 121 -0.15 16.05 -1.21
N THR A 122 0.02 14.72 -1.17
CA THR A 122 -0.08 13.87 -2.37
C THR A 122 -1.52 13.44 -2.70
N CYS A 123 -2.48 13.73 -1.81
CA CYS A 123 -3.91 13.39 -1.95
C CYS A 123 -4.21 11.88 -2.01
N ILE A 124 -3.36 11.04 -1.39
CA ILE A 124 -3.66 9.62 -1.18
C ILE A 124 -4.67 9.42 -0.05
N ASP A 125 -5.30 8.24 0.02
CA ASP A 125 -6.41 7.99 0.93
C ASP A 125 -5.99 7.34 2.25
N ILE A 126 -4.93 6.53 2.24
CA ILE A 126 -4.55 5.67 3.38
C ILE A 126 -3.06 5.81 3.72
N VAL A 127 -2.76 5.94 5.01
CA VAL A 127 -1.39 5.96 5.52
C VAL A 127 -1.19 4.83 6.52
N VAL A 128 -0.30 3.89 6.22
CA VAL A 128 0.07 2.81 7.14
C VAL A 128 1.19 3.29 8.06
N VAL A 129 0.93 3.29 9.37
CA VAL A 129 1.89 3.73 10.38
C VAL A 129 2.18 2.61 11.37
N GLY A 130 3.43 2.12 11.35
CA GLY A 130 3.96 1.20 12.35
C GLY A 130 4.73 1.95 13.44
N SER A 131 6.05 1.92 13.36
CA SER A 131 6.94 2.52 14.38
C SER A 131 6.75 4.02 14.58
N GLY A 132 6.23 4.74 13.59
CA GLY A 132 5.91 6.17 13.70
C GLY A 132 4.83 6.47 14.75
N LEU A 133 4.00 5.49 15.10
CA LEU A 133 3.00 5.56 16.16
C LEU A 133 3.46 4.80 17.40
N TYR A 134 3.74 3.51 17.25
CA TYR A 134 3.94 2.59 18.38
C TYR A 134 5.27 2.72 19.14
N LYS A 135 6.20 3.56 18.69
CA LYS A 135 7.43 3.88 19.46
C LYS A 135 7.32 5.15 20.29
N ALA A 136 6.17 5.84 20.27
CA ALA A 136 5.96 7.00 21.12
C ALA A 136 5.84 6.58 22.59
N GLU A 137 6.31 7.44 23.49
CA GLU A 137 6.06 7.29 24.93
C GLU A 137 4.56 7.42 25.23
N ASP A 138 3.91 8.38 24.56
CA ASP A 138 2.45 8.54 24.55
C ASP A 138 1.90 8.26 23.14
N ILE A 139 1.25 7.11 22.99
CA ILE A 139 0.66 6.66 21.72
C ILE A 139 -0.57 7.51 21.35
N GLU A 140 -1.36 7.95 22.33
CA GLU A 140 -2.56 8.75 22.08
C GLU A 140 -2.18 10.16 21.60
N GLU A 141 -1.20 10.79 22.26
CA GLU A 141 -0.65 12.06 21.80
C GLU A 141 -0.08 11.94 20.38
N ARG A 142 0.70 10.88 20.11
CA ARG A 142 1.27 10.64 18.78
C ARG A 142 0.20 10.39 17.71
N TYR A 143 -0.87 9.67 18.05
CA TYR A 143 -1.99 9.47 17.14
C TYR A 143 -2.64 10.81 16.74
N ASN A 144 -2.89 11.68 17.72
CA ASN A 144 -3.44 13.01 17.48
C ASN A 144 -2.49 13.89 16.64
N GLN A 145 -1.18 13.81 16.86
CA GLN A 145 -0.18 14.51 16.03
C GLN A 145 -0.22 14.05 14.56
N LEU A 146 -0.47 12.76 14.31
CA LEU A 146 -0.55 12.20 12.96
C LEU A 146 -1.87 12.54 12.25
N LEU A 147 -2.95 12.79 13.00
CA LEU A 147 -4.24 13.20 12.44
C LEU A 147 -4.34 14.69 12.11
N ASN A 148 -3.61 15.53 12.83
CA ASN A 148 -3.66 16.98 12.68
C ASN A 148 -2.70 17.46 11.58
N VAL A 149 -3.00 17.07 10.33
CA VAL A 149 -2.30 17.48 9.09
C VAL A 149 -3.14 18.43 8.25
#